data_AF-A0A0R1US73-F1
#
_entry.id   AF-A0A0R1US73-F1
#
_cell.length_a   1.000
_cell.length_b   1.000
_cell.length_c   1.000
_cell.angle_alpha   90.00
_cell.angle_beta   90.00
_cell.angle_gamma   90.00
#
_symmetry.space_group_name_H-M   'P 1'
#
loop_
_entity.id
_entity.type
_entity.pdbx_description
1 polymer ?
#
loop_
_entity_poly.entity_id
_entity_poly.type
_entity_poly.pdbx_seq_one_letter_code
_entity_poly.pdbx_strand_id
1 'polypeptide(L)' 'MKWLEANLVVLFWAVIFGEVIGYIVGALKQVTYDYTTIGVTMAVVAVIAVNGIMLLGRSDVKSSEDN' A
#
# COMPACT_ATOMS: atom_id res chain seq x y z
N MET A 1 8.81 -7.69 16.64
CA MET A 1 9.58 -6.54 16.11
C MET A 1 9.52 -6.46 14.58
N LYS A 2 9.93 -7.50 13.84
CA LYS A 2 10.03 -7.49 12.36
C LYS A 2 8.77 -7.08 11.57
N TRP A 3 7.57 -7.43 12.04
CA TRP A 3 6.32 -7.10 11.31
C TRP A 3 5.98 -5.62 11.36
N LEU A 4 6.15 -4.96 12.51
CA LEU A 4 5.91 -3.52 12.65
C LEU A 4 6.94 -2.72 11.85
N GLU A 5 8.22 -3.11 11.94
CA GLU A 5 9.32 -2.49 11.19
C GLU A 5 9.07 -2.58 9.67
N ALA A 6 8.66 -3.74 9.17
CA ALA A 6 8.34 -3.91 7.75
C ALA A 6 7.17 -3.02 7.31
N ASN A 7 6.10 -2.95 8.09
CA ASN A 7 4.96 -2.09 7.77
C ASN A 7 5.34 -0.60 7.78
N LEU A 8 6.16 -0.15 8.73
CA LEU A 8 6.63 1.25 8.76
C LEU A 8 7.49 1.60 7.54
N VAL A 9 8.40 0.72 7.14
CA VAL A 9 9.23 0.92 5.94
C VAL A 9 8.36 0.97 4.68
N VAL A 10 7.41 0.04 4.54
CA VAL A 10 6.46 0.03 3.42
C VAL A 10 5.66 1.34 3.37
N LEU A 11 5.13 1.78 4.51
CA LEU A 11 4.26 2.95 4.59
C LEU A 11 5.03 4.23 4.24
N PHE A 12 6.28 4.34 4.72
CA PHE A 12 7.19 5.44 4.35
C PHE A 12 7.42 5.50 2.83
N TRP A 13 7.80 4.38 2.21
CA TRP A 13 8.08 4.36 0.77
C TRP A 13 6.82 4.50 -0.09
N ALA A 14 5.70 3.94 0.34
CA ALA A 14 4.42 4.03 -0.38
C ALA A 14 3.92 5.47 -0.47
N VAL A 15 4.05 6.25 0.60
CA VAL A 15 3.67 7.68 0.58
C VAL A 15 4.57 8.46 -0.37
N ILE A 16 5.89 8.27 -0.29
CA ILE A 16 6.85 8.99 -1.16
C ILE A 16 6.62 8.66 -2.64
N PHE A 17 6.55 7.38 -2.99
CA PHE A 17 6.31 6.98 -4.39
C PHE A 17 4.90 7.35 -4.85
N GLY A 18 3.92 7.27 -3.96
CA GLY A 18 2.55 7.71 -4.18
C GLY A 18 2.46 9.18 -4.59
N GLU A 19 3.19 10.05 -3.90
CA GLU A 19 3.31 11.46 -4.22
C GLU A 19 4.00 11.71 -5.56
N VAL A 20 5.08 10.98 -5.87
CA VAL A 20 5.78 11.11 -7.16
C VAL A 20 4.85 10.73 -8.31
N ILE A 21 4.15 9.59 -8.20
CA ILE A 21 3.21 9.13 -9.22
C ILE A 21 2.03 10.08 -9.32
N GLY A 22 1.48 10.50 -8.18
CA GLY A 22 0.41 11.46 -8.11
C GLY A 22 0.75 12.74 -8.86
N TYR A 23 1.92 13.33 -8.59
CA TYR A 23 2.36 14.56 -9.22
C TYR A 23 2.46 14.42 -10.74
N ILE A 24 3.02 13.31 -11.22
CA ILE A 24 3.10 13.00 -12.65
C ILE A 24 1.69 12.93 -13.25
N VAL A 25 0.75 12.22 -12.62
CA VAL A 25 -0.64 12.10 -13.09
C VAL A 25 -1.37 13.45 -13.07
N GLY A 26 -1.17 14.26 -12.03
CA GLY A 26 -1.71 15.60 -11.90
C GLY A 26 -1.26 16.50 -13.05
N ALA A 27 0.04 16.47 -13.37
CA ALA A 27 0.62 17.20 -14.50
C ALA A 27 0.05 16.72 -15.85
N LEU A 28 -0.16 15.42 -16.02
CA LEU A 28 -0.69 14.84 -17.26
C LEU A 28 -2.17 15.16 -17.50
N LYS A 29 -2.99 15.17 -16.43
CA LYS A 29 -4.45 15.37 -16.54
C LYS A 29 -4.90 16.81 -16.28
N GLN A 30 -3.96 17.72 -15.97
CA GLN A 30 -4.24 19.10 -15.56
C GLN A 30 -5.28 19.18 -14.41
N VAL A 31 -5.29 18.18 -13.54
CA VAL A 31 -6.19 18.14 -12.37
C VAL A 31 -5.49 18.80 -11.18
N THR A 32 -6.29 19.41 -10.29
CA THR A 32 -5.78 19.97 -9.05
C THR A 32 -5.14 18.88 -8.20
N TYR A 33 -3.86 19.06 -7.92
CA TYR A 33 -3.05 18.11 -7.17
C TYR A 33 -3.14 18.40 -5.66
N ASP A 34 -3.56 17.40 -4.88
CA ASP A 34 -3.61 17.48 -3.42
C ASP A 34 -2.72 16.41 -2.77
N TYR A 35 -1.59 16.88 -2.25
CA TYR A 35 -0.56 16.12 -1.54
C TYR A 35 -1.11 15.38 -0.29
N THR A 36 -2.12 15.95 0.38
CA THR A 36 -2.64 15.32 1.62
C THR A 36 -3.50 14.12 1.28
N THR A 37 -4.40 14.30 0.31
CA THR A 37 -5.32 13.25 -0.12
C THR A 37 -4.55 12.07 -0.72
N ILE A 38 -3.54 12.33 -1.55
CA ILE A 38 -2.77 11.27 -2.22
C ILE A 38 -1.88 10.52 -1.23
N GLY A 39 -1.13 11.23 -0.38
CA GLY A 39 -0.32 10.60 0.66
C GLY A 39 -1.13 9.69 1.59
N VAL A 40 -2.27 10.16 2.10
CA VAL A 40 -3.13 9.35 2.99
C VAL A 40 -3.72 8.15 2.25
N THR A 41 -4.22 8.34 1.02
CA THR A 41 -4.79 7.25 0.22
C THR A 41 -3.74 6.17 -0.04
N MET A 42 -2.52 6.56 -0.40
CA MET A 42 -1.43 5.62 -0.68
C MET A 42 -0.96 4.88 0.57
N ALA A 43 -0.94 5.53 1.73
CA ALA A 43 -0.66 4.87 3.01
C ALA A 43 -1.70 3.76 3.32
N VAL A 44 -2.99 4.06 3.15
CA VAL A 44 -4.07 3.08 3.39
C VAL A 44 -3.97 1.90 2.42
N VAL A 45 -3.79 2.19 1.12
CA VAL A 45 -3.65 1.16 0.09
C VAL A 45 -2.46 0.25 0.37
N ALA A 46 -1.31 0.81 0.78
CA ALA A 46 -0.12 0.01 1.07
C ALA A 46 -0.31 -0.94 2.25
N VAL A 47 -0.94 -0.47 3.34
CA VAL A 47 -1.26 -1.31 4.50
C VAL A 47 -2.20 -2.45 4.11
N ILE A 48 -3.25 -2.16 3.33
CA ILE A 48 -4.20 -3.17 2.88
C ILE A 48 -3.54 -4.15 1.93
N ALA A 49 -2.75 -3.69 0.96
CA ALA A 49 -2.11 -4.56 -0.02
C ALA A 49 -1.13 -5.54 0.65
N VAL A 50 -0.23 -5.04 1.51
CA VAL A 50 0.81 -5.88 2.13
C VAL A 50 0.22 -6.87 3.13
N ASN A 51 -0.77 -6.46 3.93
CA ASN A 51 -1.39 -7.37 4.91
C ASN A 51 -2.48 -8.26 4.27
N GLY A 52 -3.19 -7.75 3.26
CA GLY A 52 -4.22 -8.48 2.53
C GLY A 52 -3.66 -9.63 1.70
N ILE A 53 -2.52 -9.43 1.01
CA ILE A 53 -1.83 -10.50 0.28
C ILE A 53 -1.40 -11.62 1.25
N MET A 54 -0.90 -11.26 2.43
CA MET A 54 -0.52 -12.24 3.46
C MET A 54 -1.72 -13.07 3.94
N LEU A 55 -2.89 -12.45 4.07
CA LEU A 55 -4.12 -13.14 4.50
C LEU A 55 -4.65 -14.07 3.39
N LEU A 56 -4.63 -13.65 2.13
CA LEU A 56 -5.04 -14.48 0.99
C LEU A 56 -4.13 -15.70 0.79
N GLY A 57 -2.82 -15.56 1.01
CA GLY A 57 -1.90 -16.70 0.93
C GLY A 57 -2.10 -17.74 2.03
N ARG A 58 -2.70 -17.36 3.16
CA ARG A 58 -2.91 -18.26 4.32
C ARG A 58 -4.16 -19.13 4.19
N SER A 59 -5.17 -18.69 3.43
CA SER A 59 -6.37 -19.49 3.16
C SER A 59 -6.07 -20.74 2.32
N ASP A 60 -5.04 -20.71 1.47
CA ASP A 60 -4.69 -21.84 0.59
C ASP A 60 -4.02 -23.00 1.36
N VAL A 61 -3.13 -22.68 2.31
CA VAL A 61 -2.42 -23.66 3.14
C VAL A 61 -3.36 -24.37 4.12
N LYS A 62 -4.29 -23.64 4.74
CA LYS A 62 -5.23 -24.26 5.69
C LYS A 62 -6.21 -25.23 5.03
N SER A 63 -6.51 -25.05 3.74
CA SER A 63 -7.38 -25.95 2.97
C SER A 63 -6.73 -27.30 2.67
N SER A 64 -5.39 -27.41 2.74
CA SER A 64 -4.65 -28.63 2.36
C SER A 64 -4.27 -29.52 3.55
N GLU A 65 -4.30 -29.00 4.78
CA GLU A 65 -4.08 -29.79 6.01
C GLU A 65 -5.35 -30.48 6.54
N ASP A 66 -6.54 -30.09 6.07
CA ASP A 66 -7.84 -30.65 6.47
C ASP A 66 -8.33 -31.77 5.51
N ASN A 67 -7.47 -32.28 4.63
CA ASN A 67 -7.74 -33.40 3.70
C ASN A 67 -6.90 -34.64 4.01
#